data_AF-A0A538TV65-F1
#
_entry.id   AF-A0A538TV65-F1
#
_cell.length_a   1.000
_cell.length_b   1.000
_cell.length_c   1.000
_cell.angle_alpha   90.00
_cell.angle_beta   90.00
_cell.angle_gamma   90.00
#
_symmetry.space_group_name_H-M   'P 1'
#
loop_
_entity.id
_entity.type
_entity.pdbx_description
1 polymer ?
#
loop_
_entity_poly.entity_id
_entity_poly.type
_entity_poly.pdbx_seq_one_letter_code
_entity_poly.pdbx_strand_id
1 'polypeptide(L)'
;MSWMRRAELWLGLGVFLLVAAVYLITLTPTVPFWDSGEFIAVSNILGIPHPPGTPFYVLLGRLATLVPWATIAQRVNALSAVASALAVTLTFLTILRLIRIAQGPTRGVQDEWIARVGAVTGALMLAFSDSFWENSIEAEVYSLMSLAQILVFWLGLRWWEAHEKRPTAGPLLVCVYVMWLCVGLHLGVGIMGLPLMVLIALVDRKAALVFAMPFLSVLLVVMGLERMAGAVIGLSTFLFLVLAARKQLNGWVAGLSAVGAVFSMGVAFGDQDFTPPTALLAVASVTLPLVLLARRSREGRILALALSLMVVGYSTHLYLPIRAAQHPAVNEGNPSNWSNLRDLLERKQYGQTSMFVRRAPWSAQLDKEFWRYFRRQWPLFPTSGAWGALLPLTLGLLGGAWQARRDRTSF
;
A
#
# COMPACT_ATOMS: atom_id res chain seq x y z
N MET A 1 21.68 -21.44 15.86
CA MET A 1 20.97 -20.74 14.76
C MET A 1 19.66 -21.39 14.31
N SER A 2 19.53 -22.74 14.21
CA SER A 2 18.27 -23.37 13.75
C SER A 2 17.12 -23.34 14.77
N TRP A 3 17.40 -23.30 16.08
CA TRP A 3 16.38 -23.21 17.13
C TRP A 3 15.77 -21.80 17.23
N MET A 4 16.56 -20.74 16.99
CA MET A 4 16.10 -19.35 17.03
C MET A 4 15.10 -19.06 15.91
N ARG A 5 15.40 -19.51 14.68
CA ARG A 5 14.46 -19.41 13.56
C ARG A 5 13.18 -20.21 13.81
N ARG A 6 13.27 -21.36 14.49
CA ARG A 6 12.08 -22.13 14.90
C ARG A 6 11.25 -21.37 15.93
N ALA A 7 11.86 -20.71 16.92
CA ALA A 7 11.15 -19.90 17.90
C ALA A 7 10.40 -18.73 17.25
N GLU A 8 10.99 -18.05 16.26
CA GLU A 8 10.33 -16.97 15.52
C GLU A 8 9.08 -17.44 14.77
N LEU A 9 9.18 -18.60 14.11
CA LEU A 9 8.06 -19.20 13.40
C LEU A 9 6.93 -19.56 14.36
N TRP A 10 7.25 -20.18 15.50
CA TRP A 10 6.26 -20.55 16.51
C TRP A 10 5.62 -19.32 17.18
N LEU A 11 6.39 -18.28 17.48
CA LEU A 11 5.86 -17.03 18.02
C LEU A 11 4.98 -16.32 17.00
N GLY A 12 5.41 -16.23 15.74
CA GLY A 12 4.61 -15.65 14.67
C GLY A 12 3.31 -16.41 14.45
N LEU A 13 3.36 -17.75 14.44
CA LEU A 13 2.17 -18.59 14.37
C LEU A 13 1.27 -18.41 15.60
N GLY A 14 1.85 -18.32 16.81
CA GLY A 14 1.10 -18.06 18.04
C GLY A 14 0.38 -16.72 18.02
N VAL A 15 1.06 -15.66 17.58
CA VAL A 15 0.46 -14.32 17.39
C VAL A 15 -0.67 -14.38 16.36
N PHE A 16 -0.44 -15.02 15.22
CA PHE A 16 -1.47 -15.19 14.18
C PHE A 16 -2.71 -15.92 14.73
N LEU A 17 -2.52 -17.09 15.33
CA LEU A 17 -3.62 -17.92 15.83
C LEU A 17 -4.40 -17.24 16.94
N LEU A 18 -3.71 -16.59 17.89
CA LEU A 18 -4.35 -15.83 18.96
C LEU A 18 -5.22 -14.70 18.41
N VAL A 19 -4.67 -13.87 17.53
CA VAL A 19 -5.37 -12.70 17.00
C VAL A 19 -6.50 -13.11 16.07
N ALA A 20 -6.26 -14.08 15.18
CA ALA A 20 -7.30 -14.63 14.31
C ALA A 20 -8.45 -15.25 15.12
N ALA A 21 -8.15 -16.00 16.18
CA ALA A 21 -9.18 -16.58 17.04
C ALA A 21 -10.01 -15.48 17.71
N VAL A 22 -9.39 -14.47 18.31
CA VAL A 22 -10.11 -13.36 18.94
C VAL A 22 -11.01 -12.64 17.93
N TYR A 23 -10.48 -12.24 16.77
CA TYR A 23 -11.27 -11.54 15.75
C TYR A 23 -12.40 -12.39 15.18
N LEU A 24 -12.19 -13.70 14.98
CA LEU A 24 -13.24 -14.59 14.49
C LEU A 24 -14.33 -14.84 15.54
N ILE A 25 -13.98 -14.87 16.83
CA ILE A 25 -14.95 -14.99 17.93
C ILE A 25 -15.76 -13.69 18.09
N THR A 26 -15.13 -12.54 17.90
CA THR A 26 -15.79 -11.21 17.98
C THR A 26 -16.29 -10.72 16.62
N LEU A 27 -16.36 -11.59 15.62
CA LEU A 27 -16.73 -11.23 14.26
C LEU A 27 -18.17 -10.73 14.22
N THR A 28 -18.44 -9.67 13.45
CA THR A 28 -19.82 -9.18 13.30
C THR A 28 -20.68 -10.27 12.64
N PRO A 29 -21.78 -10.70 13.28
CA PRO A 29 -22.55 -11.86 12.83
C PRO A 29 -23.42 -11.57 11.60
N THR A 30 -23.71 -10.30 11.34
CA THR A 30 -24.61 -9.82 10.29
C THR A 30 -23.95 -8.70 9.48
N VAL A 31 -24.77 -7.86 8.84
CA VAL A 31 -24.33 -6.69 8.09
C VAL A 31 -24.07 -5.54 9.08
N PRO A 32 -22.81 -5.07 9.20
CA PRO A 32 -22.47 -3.87 9.97
C PRO A 32 -23.02 -2.59 9.33
N PHE A 33 -22.99 -1.49 10.07
CA PHE A 33 -23.35 -0.17 9.55
C PHE A 33 -22.34 0.30 8.50
N TRP A 34 -22.73 1.27 7.64
CA TRP A 34 -21.86 1.90 6.64
C TRP A 34 -21.52 1.01 5.41
N ASP A 35 -20.30 1.13 4.89
CA ASP A 35 -19.83 0.55 3.62
C ASP A 35 -19.79 -0.98 3.64
N SER A 36 -19.62 -1.60 4.81
CA SER A 36 -19.56 -3.05 4.98
C SER A 36 -20.74 -3.80 4.35
N GLY A 37 -21.96 -3.28 4.47
CA GLY A 37 -23.14 -3.92 3.87
C GLY A 37 -23.11 -3.93 2.34
N GLU A 38 -22.66 -2.83 1.74
CA GLU A 38 -22.44 -2.74 0.31
C GLU A 38 -21.35 -3.73 -0.12
N PHE A 39 -20.20 -3.73 0.58
CA PHE A 39 -19.08 -4.62 0.29
C PHE A 39 -19.45 -6.10 0.34
N ILE A 40 -20.24 -6.52 1.33
CA ILE A 40 -20.77 -7.88 1.42
C ILE A 40 -21.68 -8.18 0.23
N ALA A 41 -22.60 -7.27 -0.11
CA ALA A 41 -23.54 -7.45 -1.20
C ALA A 41 -22.80 -7.57 -2.55
N VAL A 42 -21.93 -6.61 -2.89
CA VAL A 42 -21.19 -6.61 -4.15
C VAL A 42 -20.21 -7.79 -4.24
N SER A 43 -19.65 -8.26 -3.13
CA SER A 43 -18.82 -9.47 -3.11
C SER A 43 -19.64 -10.72 -3.47
N ASN A 44 -20.89 -10.81 -3.01
CA ASN A 44 -21.77 -11.94 -3.31
C ASN A 44 -22.29 -11.94 -4.75
N ILE A 45 -22.68 -10.77 -5.26
CA ILE A 45 -23.28 -10.66 -6.60
C ILE A 45 -22.28 -10.26 -7.69
N LEU A 46 -20.99 -10.05 -7.34
CA LEU A 46 -20.02 -9.37 -8.20
C LEU A 46 -20.57 -8.02 -8.67
N GLY A 47 -20.92 -7.13 -7.75
CA GLY A 47 -21.38 -5.78 -8.06
C GLY A 47 -20.22 -4.79 -8.28
N ILE A 48 -20.57 -3.54 -8.54
CA ILE A 48 -19.61 -2.42 -8.54
C ILE A 48 -20.02 -1.48 -7.39
N PRO A 49 -19.19 -1.40 -6.32
CA PRO A 49 -19.47 -0.52 -5.19
C PRO A 49 -19.13 0.93 -5.49
N HIS A 50 -19.34 1.79 -4.51
CA HIS A 50 -19.05 3.22 -4.57
C HIS A 50 -17.67 3.55 -5.19
N PRO A 51 -17.55 4.68 -5.92
CA PRO A 51 -16.32 5.08 -6.58
C PRO A 51 -15.10 5.15 -5.62
N PRO A 52 -13.94 4.60 -6.00
CA PRO A 52 -13.55 4.19 -7.37
C PRO A 52 -13.82 2.71 -7.70
N GLY A 53 -14.70 2.02 -6.96
CA GLY A 53 -15.21 0.68 -7.30
C GLY A 53 -14.39 -0.52 -6.83
N THR A 54 -13.22 -0.32 -6.21
CA THR A 54 -12.42 -1.33 -5.48
C THR A 54 -12.44 -2.77 -6.04
N PRO A 55 -12.17 -2.96 -7.34
CA PRO A 55 -12.41 -4.23 -8.05
C PRO A 55 -11.63 -5.42 -7.47
N PHE A 56 -10.40 -5.21 -7.00
CA PHE A 56 -9.60 -6.28 -6.41
C PHE A 56 -10.19 -6.76 -5.07
N TYR A 57 -10.73 -5.84 -4.27
CA TYR A 57 -11.44 -6.19 -3.04
C TYR A 57 -12.67 -7.04 -3.35
N VAL A 58 -13.50 -6.64 -4.32
CA VAL A 58 -14.71 -7.38 -4.73
C VAL A 58 -14.38 -8.80 -5.19
N LEU A 59 -13.29 -8.97 -5.96
CA LEU A 59 -12.83 -10.29 -6.40
C LEU A 59 -12.39 -11.18 -5.23
N LEU A 60 -11.66 -10.64 -4.26
CA LEU A 60 -11.28 -11.38 -3.04
C LEU A 60 -12.50 -11.72 -2.18
N GLY A 61 -13.42 -10.76 -2.01
CA GLY A 61 -14.68 -10.96 -1.31
C GLY A 61 -15.52 -12.06 -1.97
N ARG A 62 -15.56 -12.10 -3.31
CA ARG A 62 -16.22 -13.19 -4.03
C ARG A 62 -15.62 -14.54 -3.68
N LEU A 63 -14.29 -14.68 -3.65
CA LEU A 63 -13.64 -15.91 -3.24
C LEU A 63 -14.03 -16.31 -1.80
N ALA A 64 -14.11 -15.34 -0.89
CA ALA A 64 -14.55 -15.58 0.48
C ALA A 64 -16.01 -16.12 0.53
N THR A 65 -16.91 -15.60 -0.30
CA THR A 65 -18.31 -16.11 -0.34
C THR A 65 -18.42 -17.59 -0.72
N LEU A 66 -17.44 -18.11 -1.47
CA LEU A 66 -17.43 -19.50 -1.95
C LEU A 66 -17.05 -20.52 -0.87
N VAL A 67 -16.47 -20.10 0.27
CA VAL A 67 -16.06 -21.02 1.35
C VAL A 67 -17.27 -21.32 2.26
N PRO A 68 -17.84 -22.55 2.27
CA PRO A 68 -19.17 -22.78 2.81
C PRO A 68 -19.19 -23.12 4.32
N TRP A 69 -18.79 -22.17 5.18
CA TRP A 69 -18.68 -22.43 6.63
C TRP A 69 -19.59 -21.57 7.53
N ALA A 70 -20.07 -20.42 7.06
CA ALA A 70 -20.93 -19.49 7.82
C ALA A 70 -21.94 -18.75 6.92
N THR A 71 -22.61 -17.71 7.41
CA THR A 71 -23.40 -16.82 6.54
C THR A 71 -22.49 -16.07 5.56
N ILE A 72 -23.04 -15.54 4.45
CA ILE A 72 -22.26 -14.74 3.48
C ILE A 72 -21.60 -13.54 4.16
N ALA A 73 -22.33 -12.83 5.03
CA ALA A 73 -21.80 -11.71 5.79
C ALA A 73 -20.57 -12.12 6.62
N GLN A 74 -20.68 -13.20 7.40
CA GLN A 74 -19.56 -13.69 8.21
C GLN A 74 -18.36 -14.14 7.36
N ARG A 75 -18.59 -14.77 6.20
CA ARG A 75 -17.49 -15.18 5.30
C ARG A 75 -16.70 -13.97 4.79
N VAL A 76 -17.39 -12.90 4.42
CA VAL A 76 -16.76 -11.68 3.90
C VAL A 76 -16.14 -10.87 5.04
N ASN A 77 -16.80 -10.74 6.21
CA ASN A 77 -16.20 -10.14 7.41
C ASN A 77 -14.92 -10.89 7.82
N ALA A 78 -14.89 -12.23 7.72
CA ALA A 78 -13.72 -13.02 8.07
C ALA A 78 -12.51 -12.77 7.16
N LEU A 79 -12.71 -12.23 5.94
CA LEU A 79 -11.61 -11.77 5.09
C LEU A 79 -10.80 -10.68 5.79
N SER A 80 -11.47 -9.71 6.42
CA SER A 80 -10.83 -8.68 7.23
C SER A 80 -10.12 -9.26 8.44
N ALA A 81 -10.78 -10.17 9.18
CA ALA A 81 -10.21 -10.79 10.38
C ALA A 81 -8.90 -11.53 10.06
N VAL A 82 -8.88 -12.33 9.00
CA VAL A 82 -7.69 -13.06 8.55
C VAL A 82 -6.62 -12.10 8.02
N ALA A 83 -7.00 -11.11 7.22
CA ALA A 83 -6.06 -10.12 6.69
C ALA A 83 -5.37 -9.33 7.80
N SER A 84 -6.12 -8.88 8.80
CA SER A 84 -5.60 -8.17 9.95
C SER A 84 -4.74 -9.03 10.86
N ALA A 85 -5.10 -10.30 11.10
CA ALA A 85 -4.24 -11.23 11.84
C ALA A 85 -2.90 -11.47 11.13
N LEU A 86 -2.90 -11.59 9.79
CA LEU A 86 -1.69 -11.64 8.98
C LEU A 86 -0.89 -10.32 9.06
N ALA A 87 -1.58 -9.17 9.03
CA ALA A 87 -0.95 -7.86 9.16
C ALA A 87 -0.24 -7.72 10.51
N VAL A 88 -0.90 -8.09 11.61
CA VAL A 88 -0.32 -8.12 12.97
C VAL A 88 0.89 -9.06 13.03
N THR A 89 0.83 -10.21 12.38
CA THR A 89 1.96 -11.16 12.33
C THR A 89 3.15 -10.58 11.58
N LEU A 90 2.93 -9.90 10.45
CA LEU A 90 3.97 -9.18 9.73
C LEU A 90 4.50 -7.98 10.51
N THR A 91 3.65 -7.29 11.27
CA THR A 91 4.05 -6.24 12.22
C THR A 91 4.98 -6.81 13.29
N PHE A 92 4.66 -7.95 13.90
CA PHE A 92 5.55 -8.67 14.82
C PHE A 92 6.91 -8.94 14.17
N LEU A 93 6.93 -9.55 12.98
CA LEU A 93 8.18 -9.86 12.28
C LEU A 93 8.99 -8.61 11.92
N THR A 94 8.30 -7.51 11.61
CA THR A 94 8.91 -6.21 11.29
C THR A 94 9.52 -5.57 12.54
N ILE A 95 8.77 -5.47 13.64
CA ILE A 95 9.27 -4.92 14.90
C ILE A 95 10.44 -5.75 15.41
N LEU A 96 10.33 -7.08 15.38
CA LEU A 96 11.42 -7.98 15.78
C LEU A 96 12.69 -7.71 14.97
N ARG A 97 12.55 -7.53 13.65
CA ARG A 97 13.68 -7.18 12.78
C ARG A 97 14.28 -5.83 13.15
N LEU A 98 13.46 -4.79 13.31
CA LEU A 98 13.93 -3.45 13.63
C LEU A 98 14.65 -3.39 14.99
N ILE A 99 14.11 -4.04 16.03
CA ILE A 99 14.78 -4.12 17.33
C ILE A 99 16.14 -4.81 17.21
N ARG A 100 16.22 -5.91 16.45
CA ARG A 100 17.49 -6.62 16.25
C ARG A 100 18.53 -5.81 15.48
N ILE A 101 18.10 -5.01 14.51
CA ILE A 101 18.97 -4.06 13.81
C ILE A 101 19.49 -3.03 14.82
N ALA A 102 18.60 -2.46 15.63
CA ALA A 102 18.96 -1.48 16.66
C ALA A 102 19.90 -2.03 17.76
N GLN A 103 19.78 -3.32 18.10
CA GLN A 103 20.65 -4.00 19.06
C GLN A 103 22.05 -4.32 18.50
N GLY A 104 22.18 -4.39 17.16
CA GLY A 104 23.45 -4.63 16.47
C GLY A 104 23.85 -6.12 16.34
N PRO A 105 25.08 -6.38 15.87
CA PRO A 105 25.54 -7.74 15.55
C PRO A 105 25.87 -8.59 16.79
N THR A 106 26.27 -7.98 17.89
CA THR A 106 26.70 -8.65 19.14
C THR A 106 25.53 -8.85 20.10
N ARG A 107 24.50 -9.60 19.69
CA ARG A 107 23.30 -9.86 20.51
C ARG A 107 23.51 -11.06 21.44
N GLY A 108 23.27 -10.85 22.73
CA GLY A 108 23.21 -11.92 23.72
C GLY A 108 21.83 -12.58 23.83
N VAL A 109 21.69 -13.54 24.75
CA VAL A 109 20.41 -14.21 25.04
C VAL A 109 19.38 -13.22 25.59
N GLN A 110 19.81 -12.28 26.45
CA GLN A 110 18.93 -11.26 27.03
C GLN A 110 18.39 -10.30 25.95
N ASP A 111 19.24 -9.82 25.05
CA ASP A 111 18.83 -8.95 23.93
C ASP A 111 17.76 -9.61 23.06
N GLU A 112 17.97 -10.89 22.76
CA GLU A 112 17.05 -11.67 21.94
C GLU A 112 15.68 -11.87 22.64
N TRP A 113 15.67 -12.07 23.97
CA TRP A 113 14.43 -12.09 24.75
C TRP A 113 13.71 -10.74 24.72
N ILE A 114 14.43 -9.65 24.95
CA ILE A 114 13.87 -8.28 24.89
C ILE A 114 13.27 -8.00 23.52
N ALA A 115 13.96 -8.41 22.43
CA ALA A 115 13.48 -8.20 21.08
C ALA A 115 12.18 -8.97 20.79
N ARG A 116 12.08 -10.21 21.26
CA ARG A 116 10.87 -11.04 21.10
C ARG A 116 9.69 -10.48 21.90
N VAL A 117 9.90 -10.17 23.18
CA VAL A 117 8.85 -9.62 24.03
C VAL A 117 8.40 -8.27 23.49
N GLY A 118 9.32 -7.36 23.18
CA GLY A 118 9.00 -6.05 22.61
C GLY A 118 8.24 -6.15 21.28
N ALA A 119 8.61 -7.10 20.41
CA ALA A 119 7.91 -7.32 19.15
C ALA A 119 6.49 -7.90 19.33
N VAL A 120 6.31 -8.86 20.25
CA VAL A 120 4.99 -9.40 20.58
C VAL A 120 4.12 -8.31 21.19
N THR A 121 4.64 -7.55 22.15
CA THR A 121 3.93 -6.43 22.78
C THR A 121 3.50 -5.41 21.73
N GLY A 122 4.40 -4.94 20.87
CA GLY A 122 4.05 -3.96 19.83
C GLY A 122 3.02 -4.48 18.82
N ALA A 123 3.09 -5.76 18.45
CA ALA A 123 2.10 -6.38 17.57
C ALA A 123 0.72 -6.50 18.24
N LEU A 124 0.66 -6.93 19.50
CA LEU A 124 -0.61 -7.02 20.25
C LEU A 124 -1.21 -5.64 20.56
N MET A 125 -0.37 -4.62 20.74
CA MET A 125 -0.82 -3.23 20.86
C MET A 125 -1.50 -2.72 19.59
N LEU A 126 -1.05 -3.15 18.40
CA LEU A 126 -1.77 -2.89 17.15
C LEU A 126 -3.06 -3.73 17.10
N ALA A 127 -2.96 -5.04 17.37
CA ALA A 127 -4.08 -5.95 17.26
C ALA A 127 -5.29 -5.54 18.11
N PHE A 128 -5.03 -5.09 19.33
CA PHE A 128 -6.07 -4.73 20.27
C PHE A 128 -6.25 -3.21 20.40
N SER A 129 -5.85 -2.45 19.38
CA SER A 129 -6.23 -1.05 19.32
C SER A 129 -7.66 -0.89 18.79
N ASP A 130 -8.43 0.03 19.36
CA ASP A 130 -9.88 0.23 19.11
C ASP A 130 -10.19 0.27 17.60
N SER A 131 -9.58 1.21 16.88
CA SER A 131 -9.84 1.37 15.45
C SER A 131 -9.33 0.20 14.60
N PHE A 132 -8.22 -0.43 14.97
CA PHE A 132 -7.71 -1.57 14.18
C PHE A 132 -8.57 -2.81 14.40
N TRP A 133 -9.01 -3.07 15.64
CA TRP A 133 -9.90 -4.18 15.96
C TRP A 133 -11.27 -3.98 15.31
N GLU A 134 -11.90 -2.80 15.45
CA GLU A 134 -13.20 -2.50 14.82
C GLU A 134 -13.17 -2.85 13.32
N ASN A 135 -12.19 -2.35 12.57
CA ASN A 135 -12.04 -2.66 11.13
C ASN A 135 -11.72 -4.13 10.82
N SER A 136 -11.22 -4.89 11.79
CA SER A 136 -10.84 -6.30 11.63
C SER A 136 -12.03 -7.25 11.74
N ILE A 137 -13.16 -6.82 12.32
CA ILE A 137 -14.32 -7.69 12.56
C ILE A 137 -15.48 -7.48 11.58
N GLU A 138 -15.31 -6.57 10.62
CA GLU A 138 -16.28 -6.22 9.58
C GLU A 138 -15.66 -6.13 8.18
N ALA A 139 -16.50 -6.19 7.15
CA ALA A 139 -16.11 -6.22 5.75
C ALA A 139 -15.61 -4.86 5.24
N GLU A 140 -14.38 -4.53 5.59
CA GLU A 140 -13.74 -3.25 5.26
C GLU A 140 -12.46 -3.42 4.43
N VAL A 141 -12.20 -2.44 3.57
CA VAL A 141 -10.99 -2.40 2.72
C VAL A 141 -9.71 -2.15 3.51
N TYR A 142 -9.82 -1.57 4.71
CA TYR A 142 -8.69 -1.14 5.52
C TYR A 142 -7.84 -2.31 6.03
N SER A 143 -8.45 -3.46 6.33
CA SER A 143 -7.74 -4.64 6.84
C SER A 143 -6.76 -5.22 5.80
N LEU A 144 -7.21 -5.35 4.54
CA LEU A 144 -6.35 -5.76 3.42
C LEU A 144 -5.34 -4.66 3.05
N MET A 145 -5.71 -3.38 3.18
CA MET A 145 -4.78 -2.26 2.97
C MET A 145 -3.64 -2.32 4.00
N SER A 146 -3.94 -2.49 5.29
CA SER A 146 -2.95 -2.58 6.35
C SER A 146 -2.02 -3.77 6.16
N LEU A 147 -2.55 -4.93 5.75
CA LEU A 147 -1.76 -6.09 5.37
C LEU A 147 -0.79 -5.77 4.22
N ALA A 148 -1.27 -5.16 3.16
CA ALA A 148 -0.45 -4.80 2.00
C ALA A 148 0.62 -3.77 2.36
N GLN A 149 0.28 -2.76 3.17
CA GLN A 149 1.21 -1.74 3.64
C GLN A 149 2.37 -2.34 4.46
N ILE A 150 2.07 -3.17 5.45
CA ILE A 150 3.12 -3.79 6.26
C ILE A 150 3.92 -4.82 5.47
N LEU A 151 3.30 -5.53 4.52
CA LEU A 151 4.00 -6.43 3.60
C LEU A 151 5.01 -5.67 2.75
N VAL A 152 4.61 -4.55 2.14
CA VAL A 152 5.47 -3.69 1.32
C VAL A 152 6.65 -3.15 2.13
N PHE A 153 6.41 -2.69 3.36
CA PHE A 153 7.48 -2.24 4.25
C PHE A 153 8.41 -3.38 4.66
N TRP A 154 7.87 -4.53 5.03
CA TRP A 154 8.64 -5.73 5.38
C TRP A 154 9.50 -6.21 4.20
N LEU A 155 8.97 -6.21 2.98
CA LEU A 155 9.71 -6.52 1.75
C LEU A 155 10.83 -5.52 1.46
N GLY A 156 10.63 -4.23 1.76
CA GLY A 156 11.68 -3.20 1.70
C GLY A 156 12.86 -3.51 2.63
N LEU A 157 12.58 -3.88 3.89
CA LEU A 157 13.61 -4.32 4.84
C LEU A 157 14.30 -5.61 4.38
N ARG A 158 13.55 -6.57 3.83
CA ARG A 158 14.10 -7.80 3.26
C ARG A 158 15.00 -7.54 2.05
N TRP A 159 14.64 -6.56 1.22
CA TRP A 159 15.47 -6.10 0.11
C TRP A 159 16.78 -5.55 0.64
N TRP A 160 16.75 -4.64 1.63
CA TRP A 160 17.94 -4.06 2.22
C TRP A 160 18.93 -5.15 2.70
N GLU A 161 18.49 -6.07 3.56
CA GLU A 161 19.34 -7.16 4.09
C GLU A 161 19.91 -8.07 2.98
N ALA A 162 19.11 -8.36 1.95
CA ALA A 162 19.54 -9.21 0.84
C ALA A 162 20.51 -8.48 -0.08
N HIS A 163 20.27 -7.19 -0.32
CA HIS A 163 21.03 -6.35 -1.23
C HIS A 163 22.44 -6.09 -0.70
N GLU A 164 22.61 -5.90 0.61
CA GLU A 164 23.94 -5.80 1.25
C GLU A 164 24.81 -7.04 1.01
N LYS A 165 24.19 -8.23 0.93
CA LYS A 165 24.92 -9.48 0.66
C LYS A 165 25.16 -9.69 -0.82
N ARG A 166 24.13 -9.46 -1.64
CA ARG A 166 24.19 -9.60 -3.10
C ARG A 166 23.16 -8.68 -3.75
N PRO A 167 23.56 -7.76 -4.64
CA PRO A 167 22.64 -6.84 -5.29
C PRO A 167 21.45 -7.54 -5.96
N THR A 168 20.25 -7.27 -5.47
CA THR A 168 18.98 -7.82 -5.96
C THR A 168 17.92 -6.72 -6.08
N ALA A 169 16.90 -6.97 -6.91
CA ALA A 169 15.73 -6.12 -7.09
C ALA A 169 14.41 -6.86 -6.77
N GLY A 170 14.47 -8.17 -6.50
CA GLY A 170 13.29 -9.04 -6.40
C GLY A 170 12.22 -8.53 -5.43
N PRO A 171 12.54 -8.28 -4.15
CA PRO A 171 11.51 -7.83 -3.21
C PRO A 171 10.93 -6.45 -3.56
N LEU A 172 11.73 -5.53 -4.15
CA LEU A 172 11.22 -4.24 -4.62
C LEU A 172 10.27 -4.39 -5.82
N LEU A 173 10.53 -5.34 -6.73
CA LEU A 173 9.60 -5.65 -7.82
C LEU A 173 8.27 -6.19 -7.28
N VAL A 174 8.32 -7.02 -6.23
CA VAL A 174 7.10 -7.48 -5.53
C VAL A 174 6.39 -6.29 -4.88
N CYS A 175 7.11 -5.35 -4.25
CA CYS A 175 6.50 -4.13 -3.73
C CYS A 175 5.76 -3.35 -4.84
N VAL A 176 6.39 -3.15 -6.00
CA VAL A 176 5.74 -2.48 -7.15
C VAL A 176 4.46 -3.21 -7.53
N TYR A 177 4.51 -4.52 -7.71
CA TYR A 177 3.32 -5.32 -8.03
C TYR A 177 2.21 -5.16 -6.98
N VAL A 178 2.53 -5.34 -5.70
CA VAL A 178 1.55 -5.25 -4.60
C VAL A 178 0.94 -3.86 -4.52
N MET A 179 1.74 -2.79 -4.62
CA MET A 179 1.25 -1.42 -4.56
C MET A 179 0.28 -1.11 -5.71
N TRP A 180 0.62 -1.54 -6.93
CA TRP A 180 -0.23 -1.31 -8.11
C TRP A 180 -1.46 -2.22 -8.16
N LEU A 181 -1.36 -3.45 -7.65
CA LEU A 181 -2.51 -4.33 -7.41
C LEU A 181 -3.49 -3.70 -6.42
N CYS A 182 -2.96 -3.09 -5.35
CA CYS A 182 -3.78 -2.46 -4.31
C CYS A 182 -4.43 -1.15 -4.75
N VAL A 183 -4.14 -0.63 -5.95
CA VAL A 183 -4.95 0.45 -6.54
C VAL A 183 -6.40 -0.01 -6.69
N GLY A 184 -6.60 -1.29 -7.04
CA GLY A 184 -7.92 -1.91 -7.11
C GLY A 184 -8.51 -2.28 -5.73
N LEU A 185 -7.83 -1.97 -4.63
CA LEU A 185 -8.26 -2.29 -3.26
C LEU A 185 -8.47 -1.01 -2.47
N HIS A 186 -7.38 -0.30 -2.17
CA HIS A 186 -7.40 0.98 -1.47
C HIS A 186 -6.10 1.75 -1.75
N LEU A 187 -6.23 3.02 -2.15
CA LEU A 187 -5.11 3.86 -2.60
C LEU A 187 -4.08 4.16 -1.50
N GLY A 188 -4.45 3.96 -0.23
CA GLY A 188 -3.56 4.19 0.93
C GLY A 188 -2.28 3.36 0.90
N VAL A 189 -2.24 2.21 0.21
CA VAL A 189 -1.00 1.42 0.04
C VAL A 189 0.04 2.20 -0.77
N GLY A 190 -0.39 3.05 -1.71
CA GLY A 190 0.48 3.88 -2.53
C GLY A 190 1.39 4.81 -1.73
N ILE A 191 0.93 5.28 -0.56
CA ILE A 191 1.69 6.18 0.34
C ILE A 191 3.03 5.56 0.76
N MET A 192 3.12 4.22 0.83
CA MET A 192 4.36 3.51 1.16
C MET A 192 5.49 3.74 0.15
N GLY A 193 5.19 4.30 -1.03
CA GLY A 193 6.20 4.70 -1.99
C GLY A 193 7.20 5.71 -1.42
N LEU A 194 6.74 6.66 -0.59
CA LEU A 194 7.61 7.68 0.02
C LEU A 194 8.63 7.10 1.01
N PRO A 195 8.24 6.39 2.09
CA PRO A 195 9.20 5.83 3.03
C PRO A 195 10.09 4.75 2.38
N LEU A 196 9.57 3.96 1.44
CA LEU A 196 10.42 3.03 0.67
C LEU A 196 11.46 3.77 -0.16
N MET A 197 11.09 4.87 -0.81
CA MET A 197 12.05 5.66 -1.58
C MET A 197 13.17 6.24 -0.70
N VAL A 198 12.84 6.67 0.51
CA VAL A 198 13.84 7.10 1.49
C VAL A 198 14.78 5.93 1.84
N LEU A 199 14.24 4.78 2.22
CA LEU A 199 15.03 3.58 2.54
C LEU A 199 15.96 3.18 1.38
N ILE A 200 15.43 3.10 0.16
CA ILE A 200 16.21 2.71 -1.02
C ILE A 200 17.27 3.76 -1.33
N ALA A 201 16.98 5.06 -1.21
CA ALA A 201 17.96 6.12 -1.46
C ALA A 201 19.11 6.13 -0.45
N LEU A 202 18.85 5.71 0.80
CA LEU A 202 19.88 5.55 1.82
C LEU A 202 20.78 4.34 1.55
N VAL A 203 20.24 3.25 0.99
CA VAL A 203 20.98 2.01 0.73
C VAL A 203 21.69 2.02 -0.64
N ASP A 204 20.97 2.33 -1.72
CA ASP A 204 21.50 2.38 -3.08
C ASP A 204 20.78 3.44 -3.93
N ARG A 205 21.47 4.57 -4.16
CA ARG A 205 20.97 5.68 -4.99
C ARG A 205 20.69 5.29 -6.45
N LYS A 206 21.34 4.25 -7.00
CA LYS A 206 21.05 3.76 -8.35
C LYS A 206 19.74 2.99 -8.37
N ALA A 207 19.53 2.09 -7.41
CA ALA A 207 18.24 1.42 -7.23
C ALA A 207 17.12 2.44 -7.00
N ALA A 208 17.37 3.47 -6.19
CA ALA A 208 16.41 4.55 -5.95
C ALA A 208 15.99 5.24 -7.25
N LEU A 209 16.94 5.55 -8.13
CA LEU A 209 16.63 6.15 -9.43
C LEU A 209 15.73 5.24 -10.30
N VAL A 210 16.02 3.93 -10.35
CA VAL A 210 15.23 2.96 -11.13
C VAL A 210 13.81 2.81 -10.59
N PHE A 211 13.65 2.80 -9.26
CA PHE A 211 12.37 2.59 -8.60
C PHE A 211 11.59 3.87 -8.29
N ALA A 212 12.18 5.05 -8.49
CA ALA A 212 11.52 6.34 -8.27
C ALA A 212 10.22 6.46 -9.07
N MET A 213 10.26 6.15 -10.37
CA MET A 213 9.07 6.24 -11.21
C MET A 213 7.95 5.29 -10.73
N PRO A 214 8.12 3.97 -10.60
CA PRO A 214 7.03 3.07 -10.22
C PRO A 214 6.48 3.32 -8.80
N PHE A 215 7.31 3.80 -7.86
CA PHE A 215 6.87 4.09 -6.48
C PHE A 215 6.27 5.48 -6.27
N LEU A 216 6.67 6.49 -7.06
CA LEU A 216 6.08 7.84 -6.95
C LEU A 216 4.83 8.00 -7.80
N SER A 217 4.75 7.32 -8.95
CA SER A 217 3.59 7.43 -9.85
C SER A 217 2.29 6.89 -9.24
N VAL A 218 2.35 5.88 -8.36
CA VAL A 218 1.16 5.36 -7.66
C VAL A 218 0.51 6.41 -6.74
N LEU A 219 1.28 7.37 -6.21
CA LEU A 219 0.75 8.47 -5.39
C LEU A 219 -0.16 9.39 -6.20
N LEU A 220 -0.03 9.38 -7.53
CA LEU A 220 -0.71 10.28 -8.45
C LEU A 220 -1.97 9.63 -9.03
N VAL A 221 -2.26 8.38 -8.68
CA VAL A 221 -3.52 7.70 -9.02
C VAL A 221 -4.73 8.47 -8.47
N VAL A 222 -4.59 9.09 -7.29
CA VAL A 222 -5.65 9.91 -6.67
C VAL A 222 -6.10 11.09 -7.54
N MET A 223 -5.29 11.46 -8.53
CA MET A 223 -5.58 12.57 -9.44
C MET A 223 -6.43 12.14 -10.65
N GLY A 224 -6.76 10.85 -10.80
CA GLY A 224 -7.51 10.33 -11.94
C GLY A 224 -6.63 9.61 -12.97
N LEU A 225 -7.26 8.84 -13.86
CA LEU A 225 -6.57 7.96 -14.80
C LEU A 225 -5.66 8.72 -15.77
N GLU A 226 -6.14 9.83 -16.35
CA GLU A 226 -5.37 10.61 -17.32
C GLU A 226 -4.19 11.33 -16.68
N ARG A 227 -4.41 11.93 -15.51
CA ARG A 227 -3.34 12.60 -14.74
C ARG A 227 -2.31 11.59 -14.24
N MET A 228 -2.74 10.40 -13.84
CA MET A 228 -1.84 9.29 -13.51
C MET A 228 -1.02 8.86 -14.74
N ALA A 229 -1.64 8.70 -15.91
CA ALA A 229 -0.93 8.36 -17.15
C ALA A 229 0.09 9.46 -17.51
N GLY A 230 -0.31 10.73 -17.45
CA GLY A 230 0.58 11.88 -17.63
C GLY A 230 1.75 11.89 -16.66
N ALA A 231 1.50 11.56 -15.38
CA ALA A 231 2.54 11.44 -14.38
C ALA A 231 3.52 10.30 -14.65
N VAL A 232 3.03 9.11 -15.02
CA VAL A 232 3.89 7.98 -15.40
C VAL A 232 4.77 8.36 -16.58
N ILE A 233 4.22 9.03 -17.59
CA ILE A 233 4.95 9.50 -18.77
C ILE A 233 5.99 10.55 -18.38
N GLY A 234 5.59 11.58 -17.63
CA GLY A 234 6.48 12.66 -17.20
C GLY A 234 7.63 12.17 -16.34
N LEU A 235 7.36 11.30 -15.35
CA LEU A 235 8.38 10.69 -14.51
C LEU A 235 9.29 9.73 -15.29
N SER A 236 8.74 8.97 -16.23
CA SER A 236 9.53 8.08 -17.11
C SER A 236 10.48 8.89 -17.99
N THR A 237 10.00 9.98 -18.58
CA THR A 237 10.82 10.88 -19.40
C THR A 237 11.89 11.58 -18.60
N PHE A 238 11.56 12.09 -17.42
CA PHE A 238 12.56 12.65 -16.51
C PHE A 238 13.64 11.63 -16.19
N LEU A 239 13.26 10.39 -15.87
CA LEU A 239 14.19 9.30 -15.63
C LEU A 239 15.07 9.03 -16.85
N PHE A 240 14.51 8.95 -18.07
CA PHE A 240 15.29 8.72 -19.28
C PHE A 240 16.27 9.87 -19.59
N LEU A 241 15.88 11.12 -19.34
CA LEU A 241 16.77 12.28 -19.46
C LEU A 241 17.93 12.20 -18.46
N VAL A 242 17.66 11.83 -17.20
CA VAL A 242 18.70 11.61 -16.20
C VAL A 242 19.65 10.47 -16.63
N LEU A 243 19.13 9.38 -17.15
CA LEU A 243 19.94 8.26 -17.64
C LEU A 243 20.78 8.64 -18.87
N ALA A 244 20.24 9.47 -19.77
CA ALA A 244 20.97 10.00 -20.91
C ALA A 244 22.09 10.96 -20.49
N ALA A 245 21.83 11.85 -19.53
CA ALA A 245 22.85 12.74 -18.94
C ALA A 245 23.99 11.94 -18.28
N ARG A 246 23.67 10.77 -17.72
CA ARG A 246 24.65 9.81 -17.18
C ARG A 246 25.32 8.93 -18.23
N LYS A 247 25.11 9.19 -19.52
CA LYS A 247 25.60 8.41 -20.67
C LYS A 247 25.20 6.92 -20.65
N GLN A 248 24.10 6.59 -19.97
CA GLN A 248 23.53 5.24 -19.91
C GLN A 248 22.45 5.00 -20.99
N LEU A 249 21.93 6.07 -21.58
CA LEU A 249 20.97 6.05 -22.69
C LEU A 249 21.46 6.97 -23.82
N ASN A 250 21.20 6.60 -25.07
CA ASN A 250 21.53 7.44 -26.22
C ASN A 250 20.76 8.77 -26.14
N GLY A 251 21.45 9.90 -26.26
CA GLY A 251 20.85 11.23 -26.12
C GLY A 251 19.69 11.50 -27.08
N TRP A 252 19.77 11.02 -28.33
CA TRP A 252 18.68 11.17 -29.31
C TRP A 252 17.42 10.38 -28.91
N VAL A 253 17.58 9.20 -28.29
CA VAL A 253 16.46 8.38 -27.82
C VAL A 253 15.74 9.09 -26.68
N ALA A 254 16.49 9.62 -25.72
CA ALA A 254 15.92 10.42 -24.64
C ALA A 254 15.29 11.71 -25.15
N GLY A 255 15.86 12.33 -26.19
CA GLY A 255 15.29 13.49 -26.87
C GLY A 255 13.93 13.20 -27.53
N LEU A 256 13.81 12.10 -28.26
CA LEU A 256 12.53 11.67 -28.85
C LEU A 256 11.48 11.36 -27.77
N SER A 257 11.88 10.65 -26.71
CA SER A 257 11.01 10.40 -25.57
C SER A 257 10.56 11.67 -24.87
N ALA A 258 11.44 12.68 -24.78
CA ALA A 258 11.08 13.97 -24.22
C ALA A 258 10.07 14.72 -25.09
N VAL A 259 10.23 14.74 -26.41
CA VAL A 259 9.24 15.34 -27.32
C VAL A 259 7.90 14.63 -27.22
N GLY A 260 7.90 13.29 -27.28
CA GLY A 260 6.68 12.50 -27.13
C GLY A 260 5.99 12.76 -25.79
N ALA A 261 6.76 12.85 -24.71
CA ALA A 261 6.21 13.11 -23.39
C ALA A 261 5.72 14.54 -23.18
N VAL A 262 6.36 15.57 -23.74
CA VAL A 262 5.83 16.94 -23.70
C VAL A 262 4.48 17.00 -24.39
N PHE A 263 4.37 16.38 -25.57
CA PHE A 263 3.11 16.29 -26.30
C PHE A 263 2.03 15.53 -25.50
N SER A 264 2.39 14.37 -24.94
CA SER A 264 1.46 13.56 -24.14
C SER A 264 1.11 14.19 -22.79
N MET A 265 2.00 14.95 -22.16
CA MET A 265 1.73 15.70 -20.94
C MET A 265 0.83 16.90 -21.21
N GLY A 266 0.99 17.58 -22.35
CA GLY A 266 0.08 18.65 -22.77
C GLY A 266 -1.36 18.17 -22.92
N VAL A 267 -1.54 16.91 -23.36
CA VAL A 267 -2.84 16.25 -23.39
C VAL A 267 -3.27 15.83 -21.97
N ALA A 268 -2.42 15.10 -21.24
CA ALA A 268 -2.78 14.52 -19.94
C ALA A 268 -3.05 15.55 -18.81
N PHE A 269 -2.47 16.76 -18.91
CA PHE A 269 -2.65 17.85 -17.96
C PHE A 269 -3.41 19.05 -18.55
N GLY A 270 -3.80 18.98 -19.81
CA GLY A 270 -4.70 19.96 -20.44
C GLY A 270 -6.15 19.50 -20.34
N ASP A 271 -7.07 20.31 -20.88
CA ASP A 271 -8.50 19.97 -20.97
C ASP A 271 -8.81 19.01 -22.15
N GLN A 272 -7.78 18.36 -22.71
CA GLN A 272 -7.87 17.56 -23.93
C GLN A 272 -7.84 16.07 -23.58
N ASP A 273 -8.79 15.32 -24.12
CA ASP A 273 -8.86 13.87 -23.91
C ASP A 273 -7.74 13.13 -24.67
N PHE A 274 -7.36 11.96 -24.15
CA PHE A 274 -6.51 11.03 -24.92
C PHE A 274 -7.27 10.49 -26.14
N THR A 275 -6.98 11.04 -27.32
CA THR A 275 -7.38 10.44 -28.59
C THR A 275 -6.51 9.20 -28.90
N PRO A 276 -6.96 8.25 -29.73
CA PRO A 276 -6.13 7.08 -30.08
C PRO A 276 -4.73 7.44 -30.61
N PRO A 277 -4.54 8.48 -31.46
CA PRO A 277 -3.21 8.91 -31.87
C PRO A 277 -2.35 9.44 -30.71
N THR A 278 -2.90 10.25 -29.81
CA THR A 278 -2.13 10.82 -28.68
C THR A 278 -1.79 9.76 -27.64
N ALA A 279 -2.67 8.77 -27.44
CA ALA A 279 -2.42 7.60 -26.62
C ALA A 279 -1.30 6.70 -27.21
N LEU A 280 -1.30 6.48 -28.52
CA LEU A 280 -0.22 5.73 -29.18
C LEU A 280 1.14 6.44 -29.04
N LEU A 281 1.17 7.76 -29.21
CA LEU A 281 2.37 8.56 -29.01
C LEU A 281 2.87 8.51 -27.56
N ALA A 282 1.95 8.59 -26.60
CA ALA A 282 2.26 8.44 -25.17
C ALA A 282 2.91 7.09 -24.86
N VAL A 283 2.28 6.00 -25.31
CA VAL A 283 2.80 4.64 -25.12
C VAL A 283 4.17 4.50 -25.80
N ALA A 284 4.32 4.98 -27.03
CA ALA A 284 5.59 4.92 -27.76
C ALA A 284 6.72 5.70 -27.05
N SER A 285 6.40 6.87 -26.47
CA SER A 285 7.37 7.73 -25.79
C SER A 285 8.04 7.05 -24.59
N VAL A 286 7.33 6.11 -23.93
CA VAL A 286 7.82 5.33 -22.78
C VAL A 286 8.36 3.96 -23.21
N THR A 287 7.67 3.25 -24.10
CA THR A 287 8.02 1.86 -24.44
C THR A 287 9.30 1.76 -25.27
N LEU A 288 9.50 2.64 -26.25
CA LEU A 288 10.69 2.63 -27.09
C LEU A 288 12.01 2.82 -26.30
N PRO A 289 12.20 3.89 -25.50
CA PRO A 289 13.43 4.06 -24.71
C PRO A 289 13.62 2.92 -23.71
N LEU A 290 12.53 2.41 -23.13
CA LEU A 290 12.54 1.32 -22.17
C LEU A 290 13.07 0.02 -22.78
N VAL A 291 12.57 -0.36 -23.96
CA VAL A 291 13.03 -1.55 -24.69
C VAL A 291 14.52 -1.44 -25.03
N LEU A 292 14.95 -0.26 -25.49
CA LEU A 292 16.36 -0.01 -25.81
C LEU A 292 17.25 -0.09 -24.56
N LEU A 293 16.80 0.46 -23.44
CA LEU A 293 17.50 0.38 -22.15
C LEU A 293 17.55 -1.07 -21.64
N ALA A 294 16.44 -1.81 -21.71
CA ALA A 294 16.35 -3.20 -21.28
C ALA A 294 17.26 -4.14 -22.07
N ARG A 295 17.54 -3.84 -23.35
CA ARG A 295 18.51 -4.61 -24.15
C ARG A 295 19.96 -4.35 -23.75
N ARG A 296 20.26 -3.23 -23.10
CA ARG A 296 21.63 -2.77 -22.82
C ARG A 296 22.07 -2.93 -21.38
N SER A 297 21.15 -2.81 -20.42
CA SER A 297 21.50 -2.78 -19.00
C SER A 297 20.63 -3.69 -18.15
N ARG A 298 21.12 -4.03 -16.95
CA ARG A 298 20.34 -4.77 -15.96
C ARG A 298 19.21 -3.90 -15.41
N GLU A 299 19.50 -2.62 -15.20
CA GLU A 299 18.60 -1.59 -14.70
C GLU A 299 17.41 -1.40 -15.64
N GLY A 300 17.66 -1.40 -16.96
CA GLY A 300 16.60 -1.34 -17.96
C GLY A 300 15.65 -2.54 -17.90
N ARG A 301 16.19 -3.75 -17.70
CA ARG A 301 15.37 -4.96 -17.55
C ARG A 301 14.53 -4.91 -16.29
N ILE A 302 15.09 -4.40 -15.19
CA ILE A 302 14.38 -4.22 -13.93
C ILE A 302 13.27 -3.18 -14.09
N LEU A 303 13.55 -2.03 -14.71
CA LEU A 303 12.54 -1.00 -14.98
C LEU A 303 11.43 -1.52 -15.89
N ALA A 304 11.78 -2.29 -16.93
CA ALA A 304 10.80 -2.88 -17.83
C ALA A 304 9.89 -3.86 -17.10
N LEU A 305 10.48 -4.74 -16.27
CA LEU A 305 9.73 -5.66 -15.44
C LEU A 305 8.84 -4.93 -14.41
N ALA A 306 9.35 -3.86 -13.78
CA ALA A 306 8.57 -3.03 -12.87
C ALA A 306 7.34 -2.43 -13.57
N LEU A 307 7.53 -1.82 -14.75
CA LEU A 307 6.44 -1.29 -15.57
C LEU A 307 5.43 -2.37 -16.01
N SER A 308 5.90 -3.56 -16.38
CA SER A 308 5.01 -4.68 -16.67
C SER A 308 4.19 -5.10 -15.44
N LEU A 309 4.81 -5.16 -14.27
CA LEU A 309 4.12 -5.48 -13.02
C LEU A 309 3.11 -4.41 -12.60
N MET A 310 3.35 -3.14 -12.93
CA MET A 310 2.37 -2.06 -12.75
C MET A 310 1.12 -2.32 -13.59
N VAL A 311 1.28 -2.66 -14.87
CA VAL A 311 0.17 -2.97 -15.78
C VAL A 311 -0.59 -4.20 -15.28
N VAL A 312 0.12 -5.26 -14.88
CA VAL A 312 -0.50 -6.48 -14.33
C VAL A 312 -1.25 -6.16 -13.03
N GLY A 313 -0.68 -5.37 -12.12
CA GLY A 313 -1.35 -4.95 -10.89
C GLY A 313 -2.62 -4.14 -11.17
N TYR A 314 -2.53 -3.14 -12.04
CA TYR A 314 -3.67 -2.27 -12.38
C TYR A 314 -4.77 -3.01 -13.17
N SER A 315 -4.45 -4.14 -13.81
CA SER A 315 -5.38 -4.89 -14.68
C SER A 315 -6.68 -5.32 -14.00
N THR A 316 -6.73 -5.39 -12.67
CA THR A 316 -7.98 -5.66 -11.94
C THR A 316 -9.09 -4.66 -12.27
N HIS A 317 -8.77 -3.43 -12.68
CA HIS A 317 -9.76 -2.42 -13.09
C HIS A 317 -10.51 -2.78 -14.37
N LEU A 318 -10.02 -3.73 -15.17
CA LEU A 318 -10.77 -4.26 -16.31
C LEU A 318 -12.10 -4.90 -15.87
N TYR A 319 -12.19 -5.35 -14.61
CA TYR A 319 -13.44 -5.81 -14.01
C TYR A 319 -14.56 -4.77 -14.12
N LEU A 320 -14.27 -3.48 -13.94
CA LEU A 320 -15.28 -2.42 -13.87
C LEU A 320 -16.11 -2.32 -15.17
N PRO A 321 -15.53 -2.04 -16.36
CA PRO A 321 -16.31 -1.93 -17.59
C PRO A 321 -16.91 -3.27 -18.01
N ILE A 322 -16.19 -4.39 -17.82
CA ILE A 322 -16.68 -5.73 -18.18
C ILE A 322 -17.92 -6.06 -17.36
N ARG A 323 -17.86 -5.84 -16.05
CA ARG A 323 -18.97 -6.17 -15.17
C ARG A 323 -20.13 -5.20 -15.34
N ALA A 324 -19.88 -3.90 -15.49
CA ALA A 324 -20.92 -2.91 -15.75
C ALA A 324 -21.74 -3.24 -17.02
N ALA A 325 -21.10 -3.74 -18.08
CA ALA A 325 -21.76 -4.17 -19.31
C ALA A 325 -22.68 -5.40 -19.13
N GLN A 326 -22.54 -6.14 -18.02
CA GLN A 326 -23.42 -7.26 -17.66
C GLN A 326 -24.58 -6.83 -16.75
N HIS A 327 -24.72 -5.53 -16.46
CA HIS A 327 -25.81 -4.96 -15.68
C HIS A 327 -26.04 -5.65 -14.31
N PRO A 328 -25.03 -5.70 -13.41
CA PRO A 328 -25.20 -6.26 -12.07
C PRO A 328 -26.23 -5.43 -11.27
N ALA A 329 -26.88 -6.05 -10.29
CA ALA A 329 -27.92 -5.38 -9.50
C ALA A 329 -27.41 -4.15 -8.74
N VAL A 330 -26.14 -4.16 -8.29
CA VAL A 330 -25.44 -2.98 -7.78
C VAL A 330 -24.37 -2.60 -8.79
N ASN A 331 -24.53 -1.43 -9.42
CA ASN A 331 -23.71 -0.93 -10.52
C ASN A 331 -23.43 0.57 -10.37
N GLU A 332 -22.74 0.97 -9.31
CA GLU A 332 -22.49 2.38 -9.04
C GLU A 332 -21.66 3.04 -10.14
N GLY A 333 -22.07 4.24 -10.56
CA GLY A 333 -21.49 4.98 -11.67
C GLY A 333 -21.67 4.37 -13.07
N ASN A 334 -22.11 3.11 -13.17
CA ASN A 334 -22.29 2.36 -14.43
C ASN A 334 -21.15 2.59 -15.46
N PRO A 335 -19.92 2.14 -15.15
CA PRO A 335 -18.73 2.40 -15.97
C PRO A 335 -18.66 1.54 -17.25
N SER A 336 -19.79 1.29 -17.91
CA SER A 336 -19.90 0.45 -19.12
C SER A 336 -19.37 1.13 -20.40
N ASN A 337 -19.10 2.44 -20.35
CA ASN A 337 -18.46 3.21 -21.41
C ASN A 337 -17.31 4.06 -20.85
N TRP A 338 -16.46 4.59 -21.74
CA TRP A 338 -15.26 5.34 -21.36
C TRP A 338 -15.54 6.57 -20.50
N SER A 339 -16.58 7.35 -20.83
CA SER A 339 -16.94 8.55 -20.07
C SER A 339 -17.27 8.21 -18.62
N ASN A 340 -18.14 7.23 -18.41
CA ASN A 340 -18.56 6.83 -17.06
C ASN A 340 -17.41 6.15 -16.29
N LEU A 341 -16.58 5.35 -16.97
CA LEU A 341 -15.40 4.75 -16.35
C LEU A 341 -14.42 5.82 -15.88
N ARG A 342 -14.16 6.85 -16.71
CA ARG A 342 -13.33 7.99 -16.35
C ARG A 342 -13.93 8.71 -15.15
N ASP A 343 -15.21 9.05 -15.18
CA ASP A 343 -15.87 9.79 -14.10
C ASP A 343 -15.82 9.03 -12.76
N LEU A 344 -15.98 7.71 -12.80
CA LEU A 344 -15.87 6.83 -11.63
C LEU A 344 -14.43 6.77 -11.09
N LEU A 345 -13.42 6.61 -11.95
CA LEU A 345 -12.01 6.57 -11.52
C LEU A 345 -11.52 7.93 -11.03
N GLU A 346 -11.99 9.01 -11.64
CA GLU A 346 -11.71 10.40 -11.24
C GLU A 346 -12.53 10.86 -10.04
N ARG A 347 -13.47 10.03 -9.57
CA ARG A 347 -14.29 10.31 -8.40
C ARG A 347 -15.07 11.63 -8.53
N LYS A 348 -15.49 11.99 -9.75
CA LYS A 348 -16.18 13.27 -10.04
C LYS A 348 -17.45 13.47 -9.20
N GLN A 349 -18.08 12.37 -8.79
CA GLN A 349 -19.28 12.33 -7.96
C GLN A 349 -19.10 13.03 -6.60
N TYR A 350 -17.89 13.02 -6.04
CA TYR A 350 -17.60 13.65 -4.75
C TYR A 350 -17.19 15.13 -4.86
N GLY A 351 -17.06 15.65 -6.09
CA GLY A 351 -16.55 17.00 -6.34
C GLY A 351 -15.07 17.18 -5.94
N GLN A 352 -14.62 18.43 -5.89
CA GLN A 352 -13.25 18.78 -5.53
C GLN A 352 -13.18 19.39 -4.13
N THR A 353 -12.24 18.89 -3.33
CA THR A 353 -11.92 19.44 -2.02
C THR A 353 -10.44 19.83 -1.99
N SER A 354 -10.14 21.07 -1.63
CA SER A 354 -8.75 21.51 -1.47
C SER A 354 -8.12 20.83 -0.25
N MET A 355 -6.94 20.25 -0.46
CA MET A 355 -6.11 19.69 0.62
C MET A 355 -5.37 20.77 1.44
N PHE A 356 -5.35 22.01 0.94
CA PHE A 356 -4.61 23.13 1.56
C PHE A 356 -5.52 24.13 2.26
N VAL A 357 -6.80 24.18 1.89
CA VAL A 357 -7.77 25.06 2.54
C VAL A 357 -8.32 24.37 3.78
N ARG A 358 -7.97 24.92 4.94
CA ARG A 358 -8.47 24.44 6.23
C ARG A 358 -9.98 24.71 6.35
N ARG A 359 -10.76 23.67 6.66
CA ARG A 359 -12.24 23.75 6.79
C ARG A 359 -12.75 23.85 8.24
N ALA A 360 -11.87 23.73 9.23
CA ALA A 360 -12.21 23.83 10.64
C ALA A 360 -11.06 24.49 11.43
N PRO A 361 -11.34 25.15 12.57
CA PRO A 361 -10.28 25.68 13.43
C PRO A 361 -9.30 24.58 13.88
N TRP A 362 -8.05 24.97 14.14
CA TRP A 362 -7.03 24.04 14.67
C TRP A 362 -7.46 23.32 15.93
N SER A 363 -8.17 24.01 16.83
CA SER A 363 -8.70 23.42 18.05
C SER A 363 -9.63 22.24 17.75
N ALA A 364 -10.53 22.38 16.77
CA ALA A 364 -11.43 21.31 16.37
C ALA A 364 -10.67 20.15 15.71
N GLN A 365 -9.73 20.44 14.79
CA GLN A 365 -8.96 19.40 14.12
C GLN A 365 -8.08 18.60 15.10
N LEU A 366 -7.37 19.29 16.00
CA LEU A 366 -6.49 18.63 16.95
C LEU A 366 -7.28 17.91 18.05
N ASP A 367 -8.30 18.52 18.64
CA ASP A 367 -9.04 17.89 19.74
C ASP A 367 -10.01 16.80 19.23
N LYS A 368 -10.86 17.13 18.24
CA LYS A 368 -11.92 16.23 17.78
C LYS A 368 -11.46 15.20 16.76
N GLU A 369 -10.52 15.53 15.87
CA GLU A 369 -10.12 14.60 14.81
C GLU A 369 -8.81 13.85 15.10
N PHE A 370 -7.90 14.42 15.89
CA PHE A 370 -6.67 13.71 16.28
C PHE A 370 -6.75 13.14 17.69
N TRP A 371 -6.82 13.99 18.72
CA TRP A 371 -6.73 13.57 20.11
C TRP A 371 -7.89 12.70 20.58
N ARG A 372 -9.11 12.90 20.07
CA ARG A 372 -10.25 12.03 20.37
C ARG A 372 -9.97 10.59 19.94
N TYR A 373 -9.57 10.37 18.68
CA TYR A 373 -9.30 9.03 18.17
C TYR A 373 -8.01 8.45 18.73
N PHE A 374 -6.97 9.27 18.92
CA PHE A 374 -5.73 8.83 19.57
C PHE A 374 -5.97 8.34 21.01
N ARG A 375 -6.77 9.08 21.80
CA ARG A 375 -7.14 8.69 23.17
C ARG A 375 -7.93 7.39 23.26
N ARG A 376 -8.66 7.03 22.20
CA ARG A 376 -9.47 5.81 22.14
C ARG A 376 -8.68 4.57 21.77
N GLN A 377 -7.47 4.69 21.21
CA GLN A 377 -6.78 3.55 20.62
C GLN A 377 -6.53 2.41 21.60
N TRP A 378 -6.18 2.66 22.86
CA TRP A 378 -5.87 1.60 23.81
C TRP A 378 -6.78 1.65 25.03
N PRO A 379 -7.91 0.93 25.01
CA PRO A 379 -8.85 0.86 26.14
C PRO A 379 -8.32 -0.03 27.28
N LEU A 380 -6.98 -0.20 27.40
CA LEU A 380 -6.30 -1.01 28.43
C LEU A 380 -6.74 -0.66 29.86
N PHE A 381 -7.38 0.49 30.04
CA PHE A 381 -7.99 0.91 31.28
C PHE A 381 -9.44 1.37 31.04
N PRO A 382 -10.39 1.06 31.94
CA PRO A 382 -11.82 1.41 31.81
C PRO A 382 -12.10 2.93 31.90
N THR A 383 -11.08 3.78 31.82
CA THR A 383 -11.19 5.23 31.93
C THR A 383 -10.67 5.92 30.68
N SER A 384 -11.45 6.85 30.15
CA SER A 384 -11.12 7.79 29.06
C SER A 384 -10.02 8.81 29.39
N GLY A 385 -9.23 8.56 30.44
CA GLY A 385 -8.15 9.43 30.89
C GLY A 385 -6.99 9.46 29.90
N ALA A 386 -6.29 10.59 29.82
CA ALA A 386 -5.17 10.79 28.89
C ALA A 386 -4.08 9.71 29.03
N TRP A 387 -3.91 9.12 30.21
CA TRP A 387 -2.90 8.11 30.51
C TRP A 387 -2.97 6.85 29.61
N GLY A 388 -4.16 6.40 29.21
CA GLY A 388 -4.32 5.22 28.34
C GLY A 388 -3.65 5.38 26.98
N ALA A 389 -3.62 6.60 26.45
CA ALA A 389 -2.95 6.91 25.19
C ALA A 389 -1.55 7.51 25.36
N LEU A 390 -1.28 8.17 26.48
CA LEU A 390 0.05 8.71 26.78
C LEU A 390 1.05 7.61 27.13
N LEU A 391 0.64 6.49 27.73
CA LEU A 391 1.57 5.43 28.11
C LEU A 391 2.26 4.78 26.88
N PRO A 392 1.54 4.30 25.84
CA PRO A 392 2.15 3.83 24.59
C PRO A 392 3.10 4.85 23.95
N LEU A 393 2.67 6.11 23.89
CA LEU A 393 3.45 7.19 23.30
C LEU A 393 4.74 7.46 24.08
N THR A 394 4.65 7.57 25.41
CA THR A 394 5.80 7.81 26.28
C THR A 394 6.79 6.65 26.24
N LEU A 395 6.32 5.40 26.23
CA LEU A 395 7.20 4.24 26.07
C LEU A 395 7.93 4.26 24.71
N GLY A 396 7.22 4.61 23.63
CA GLY A 396 7.83 4.76 22.30
C GLY A 396 8.89 5.87 22.27
N LEU A 397 8.59 7.04 22.84
CA LEU A 397 9.52 8.18 22.91
C LEU A 397 10.74 7.88 23.79
N LEU A 398 10.54 7.23 24.94
CA LEU A 398 11.64 6.81 25.81
C LEU A 398 12.53 5.77 25.12
N GLY A 399 11.94 4.81 24.40
CA GLY A 399 12.68 3.85 23.60
C GLY A 399 13.51 4.52 22.50
N GLY A 400 12.92 5.49 21.78
CA GLY A 400 13.63 6.29 20.79
C GLY A 400 14.77 7.12 21.39
N ALA A 401 14.52 7.82 22.50
CA ALA A 401 15.54 8.59 23.19
C ALA A 401 16.68 7.71 23.74
N TRP A 402 16.35 6.52 24.24
CA TRP A 402 17.34 5.53 24.66
C TRP A 402 18.20 5.08 23.48
N GLN A 403 17.60 4.78 22.33
CA GLN A 403 18.34 4.37 21.13
C GLN A 403 19.24 5.49 20.62
N ALA A 404 18.74 6.74 20.56
CA ALA A 404 19.51 7.90 20.14
C ALA A 404 20.74 8.16 21.03
N ARG A 405 20.67 7.79 22.31
CA ARG A 405 21.82 7.87 23.23
C ARG A 405 22.83 6.74 23.02
N ARG A 406 22.35 5.53 22.70
CA ARG A 406 23.17 4.34 22.50
C ARG A 406 23.92 4.37 21.16
N ASP A 407 23.27 4.78 20.09
CA ASP A 407 23.85 4.82 18.75
C ASP A 407 23.39 6.07 17.99
N ARG A 408 24.17 7.14 18.14
CA ARG A 408 23.97 8.43 17.43
C ARG A 408 24.21 8.35 15.93
N THR A 409 24.86 7.29 15.44
CA THR A 409 25.19 7.14 14.02
C THR A 409 24.06 6.45 13.25
N SER A 410 23.29 5.58 13.92
CA SER A 410 22.13 4.88 13.34
C SER A 410 20.80 5.61 13.50
N PHE A 411 20.72 6.57 14.43
CA PHE A 411 19.51 7.36 14.76
C PHE A 411 19.57 8.74 14.09
#